data_AF-A0A3E0M4H2-F1
#
_entry.id   AF-A0A3E0M4H2-F1
#
_cell.length_a   1.000
_cell.length_b   1.000
_cell.length_c   1.000
_cell.angle_alpha   90.00
_cell.angle_beta   90.00
_cell.angle_gamma   90.00
#
_symmetry.space_group_name_H-M   'P 1'
#
loop_
_entity.id
_entity.type
_entity.pdbx_description
1 polymer ?
#
loop_
_entity_poly.entity_id
_entity_poly.type
_entity_poly.pdbx_seq_one_letter_code
_entity_poly.pdbx_strand_id
1 'polypeptide(L)'
;MVINLDSPLILEENNRPPVSQLLEFLLATEKNNKKTKENLTFEALVGTWRLYLITGTQKAKKRAGIVLGKGRYLPSWLKITISYQRNESLEPGEFISGTVSNQIFLGAVKLSVSGPVKFFPKTRLLAFDFTRLNLTLFNRSLYSGFIRNGQVSEANFYQESIKKQAFFAYFLITETMIAARGRGGGLALWVKEVSETKLAEK
;
A
#
# COMPACT_ATOMS: atom_id res chain seq x y z
N MET A 1 23.18 7.24 -10.66
CA MET A 1 23.13 6.30 -9.51
C MET A 1 22.18 5.18 -9.87
N VAL A 2 22.59 3.92 -9.76
CA VAL A 2 21.71 2.78 -9.97
C VAL A 2 20.98 2.52 -8.65
N ILE A 3 19.64 2.62 -8.65
CA ILE A 3 18.83 2.28 -7.48
C ILE A 3 18.81 0.76 -7.41
N ASN A 4 19.58 0.17 -6.49
CA ASN A 4 19.52 -1.26 -6.20
C ASN A 4 18.34 -1.52 -5.24
N LEU A 5 17.34 -2.25 -5.70
CA LEU A 5 16.10 -2.54 -4.96
C LEU A 5 16.23 -3.76 -4.03
N ASP A 6 17.32 -4.53 -4.13
CA ASP A 6 17.51 -5.74 -3.32
C ASP A 6 17.93 -5.41 -1.89
N SER A 7 18.23 -4.14 -1.60
CA SER A 7 18.58 -3.69 -0.25
C SER A 7 17.62 -2.61 0.25
N PRO A 8 16.89 -2.84 1.37
CA PRO A 8 16.07 -1.82 2.02
C PRO A 8 16.90 -0.64 2.57
N LEU A 9 18.23 -0.78 2.63
CA LEU A 9 19.18 0.24 3.10
C LEU A 9 19.11 1.54 2.29
N ILE A 10 18.65 1.49 1.04
CA ILE A 10 18.53 2.68 0.16
C ILE A 10 17.46 3.67 0.63
N LEU A 11 16.67 3.33 1.64
CA LEU A 11 15.60 4.18 2.19
C LEU A 11 15.80 4.58 3.65
N GLU A 12 16.92 4.17 4.27
CA GLU A 12 17.42 4.80 5.50
C GLU A 12 17.66 6.29 5.26
N GLU A 13 17.36 7.15 6.24
CA GLU A 13 17.29 8.61 6.04
C GLU A 13 18.54 9.21 5.37
N ASN A 14 19.72 8.67 5.66
CA ASN A 14 20.99 9.17 5.12
C ASN A 14 21.32 8.64 3.72
N ASN A 15 20.64 7.61 3.23
CA ASN A 15 20.90 6.95 1.96
C ASN A 15 19.79 7.15 0.93
N ARG A 16 18.75 7.94 1.26
CA ARG A 16 17.61 8.16 0.38
C ARG A 16 18.02 8.83 -0.92
N PRO A 17 17.67 8.27 -2.09
CA PRO A 17 17.85 8.96 -3.35
C PRO A 17 17.06 10.28 -3.35
N PRO A 18 17.50 11.29 -4.10
CA PRO A 18 16.68 12.46 -4.40
C PRO A 18 15.31 12.02 -4.91
N VAL A 19 14.25 12.67 -4.45
CA VAL A 19 12.86 12.32 -4.80
C VAL A 19 12.65 12.28 -6.32
N SER A 20 13.30 13.18 -7.07
CA SER A 20 13.23 13.20 -8.53
C SER A 20 13.76 11.91 -9.17
N GLN A 21 14.91 11.41 -8.71
CA GLN A 21 15.53 10.19 -9.22
C GLN A 21 14.67 8.97 -8.89
N LEU A 22 14.15 8.89 -7.66
CA LEU A 22 13.26 7.80 -7.26
C LEU A 22 11.94 7.83 -8.04
N LEU A 23 11.39 9.02 -8.29
CA LEU A 23 10.17 9.16 -9.08
C LEU A 23 10.38 8.77 -10.54
N GLU A 24 11.48 9.20 -11.15
CA GLU A 24 11.86 8.82 -12.51
C GLU A 24 11.99 7.30 -12.63
N PHE A 25 12.67 6.68 -11.67
CA PHE A 25 12.77 5.24 -11.57
C PHE A 25 11.39 4.56 -11.48
N LEU A 26 10.51 5.00 -10.58
CA LEU A 26 9.17 4.41 -10.43
C LEU A 26 8.34 4.54 -11.70
N LEU A 27 8.43 5.67 -12.41
CA LEU A 27 7.74 5.89 -13.68
C LEU A 27 8.29 5.02 -14.80
N ALA A 28 9.61 4.85 -14.88
CA ALA A 28 10.27 3.96 -15.83
C ALA A 28 9.86 2.50 -15.57
N THR A 29 9.87 2.07 -14.31
CA THR A 29 9.42 0.74 -13.87
C THR A 29 7.96 0.50 -14.23
N GLU A 30 7.06 1.46 -13.96
CA GLU A 30 5.64 1.33 -14.34
C GLU A 30 5.47 1.17 -15.87
N LYS A 31 6.23 1.93 -16.67
CA LYS A 31 6.18 1.86 -18.14
C LYS A 31 6.71 0.52 -18.66
N ASN A 32 7.78 0.01 -18.07
CA ASN A 32 8.39 -1.27 -18.46
C ASN A 32 7.55 -2.46 -18.02
N ASN A 33 6.94 -2.39 -16.84
CA ASN A 33 6.16 -3.52 -16.31
C ASN A 33 4.81 -3.70 -17.03
N LYS A 34 4.33 -2.69 -17.76
CA LYS A 34 3.22 -2.85 -18.73
C LYS A 34 3.58 -3.76 -19.91
N LYS A 35 4.86 -3.98 -20.18
CA LYS A 35 5.36 -4.82 -21.28
C LYS A 35 5.62 -6.27 -20.85
N THR A 36 5.95 -6.50 -19.58
CA THR A 36 6.25 -7.82 -19.03
C THR A 36 5.00 -8.47 -18.43
N LYS A 37 4.66 -9.67 -18.93
CA LYS A 37 3.47 -10.45 -18.53
C LYS A 37 3.70 -11.38 -17.33
N GLU A 38 4.71 -11.14 -16.50
CA GLU A 38 4.94 -11.99 -15.33
C GLU A 38 3.69 -12.00 -14.43
N ASN A 39 3.25 -13.20 -14.08
CA ASN A 39 2.10 -13.38 -13.21
C ASN A 39 2.52 -13.02 -11.79
N LEU A 40 2.12 -11.83 -11.33
CA LEU A 40 2.27 -11.44 -9.95
C LEU A 40 1.26 -12.21 -9.09
N THR A 41 1.77 -12.84 -8.05
CA THR A 41 0.98 -13.62 -7.08
C THR A 41 0.57 -12.72 -5.92
N PHE A 42 -0.61 -12.98 -5.34
CA PHE A 42 -1.08 -12.20 -4.18
C PHE A 42 -0.17 -12.43 -2.96
N GLU A 43 0.44 -13.61 -2.89
CA GLU A 43 1.39 -14.08 -1.91
C GLU A 43 2.59 -13.14 -1.78
N ALA A 44 3.03 -12.54 -2.91
CA ALA A 44 4.11 -11.55 -2.90
C ALA A 44 3.72 -10.23 -2.19
N LEU A 45 2.41 -9.94 -2.06
CA LEU A 45 1.91 -8.77 -1.31
C LEU A 45 1.67 -9.08 0.17
N VAL A 46 1.55 -10.34 0.57
CA VAL A 46 1.25 -10.73 1.96
C VAL A 46 2.37 -10.25 2.89
N GLY A 47 1.96 -9.67 4.01
CA GLY A 47 2.85 -9.06 5.00
C GLY A 47 2.56 -7.58 5.23
N THR A 48 3.44 -6.92 5.99
CA THR A 48 3.31 -5.51 6.39
C THR A 48 4.36 -4.66 5.68
N TRP A 49 3.93 -3.53 5.16
CA TRP A 49 4.73 -2.63 4.34
C TRP A 49 4.64 -1.20 4.87
N ARG A 50 5.78 -0.58 5.18
CA ARG A 50 5.88 0.82 5.61
C ARG A 50 5.90 1.75 4.41
N LEU A 51 5.06 2.79 4.43
CA LEU A 51 5.00 3.81 3.39
C LEU A 51 6.19 4.78 3.49
N TYR A 52 6.89 4.99 2.38
CA TYR A 52 8.05 5.88 2.33
C TYR A 52 7.85 7.09 1.42
N LEU A 53 7.28 6.90 0.22
CA LEU A 53 7.10 7.96 -0.76
C LEU A 53 5.64 8.02 -1.21
N ILE A 54 5.11 9.23 -1.35
CA ILE A 54 3.83 9.48 -2.02
C ILE A 54 3.94 10.63 -3.02
N THR A 55 3.10 10.59 -4.06
CA THR A 55 2.88 11.72 -4.97
C THR A 55 1.42 12.17 -4.92
N GLY A 56 1.16 13.43 -5.27
CA GLY A 56 -0.20 13.98 -5.33
C GLY A 56 -1.06 13.30 -6.40
N THR A 57 -2.37 13.29 -6.17
CA THR A 57 -3.36 12.86 -7.19
C THR A 57 -3.38 13.80 -8.38
N GLN A 58 -3.90 13.37 -9.53
CA GLN A 58 -4.06 14.25 -10.70
C GLN A 58 -4.87 15.51 -10.38
N LYS A 59 -5.91 15.39 -9.54
CA LYS A 59 -6.71 16.54 -9.07
C LYS A 59 -5.91 17.47 -8.16
N ALA A 60 -5.10 16.94 -7.25
CA ALA A 60 -4.22 17.74 -6.39
C ALA A 60 -3.11 18.44 -7.19
N LYS A 61 -2.57 17.78 -8.23
CA LYS A 61 -1.58 18.36 -9.16
C LYS A 61 -2.12 19.58 -9.90
N LYS A 62 -3.41 19.59 -10.26
CA LYS A 62 -4.08 20.72 -10.93
C LYS A 62 -4.36 21.91 -9.98
N ARG A 63 -4.53 21.67 -8.67
CA ARG A 63 -4.92 22.71 -7.69
C ARG A 63 -3.75 23.33 -6.94
N ALA A 64 -2.68 22.59 -6.69
CA ALA A 64 -1.64 22.98 -5.73
C ALA A 64 -0.26 23.23 -6.38
N GLY A 65 -0.22 23.65 -7.66
CA GLY A 65 0.98 24.13 -8.35
C GLY A 65 2.29 23.40 -8.02
N ILE A 66 2.65 22.37 -8.78
CA ILE A 66 3.99 21.72 -8.82
C ILE A 66 4.45 21.00 -7.53
N VAL A 67 4.18 21.48 -6.32
CA VAL A 67 4.82 21.04 -5.07
C VAL A 67 4.42 19.61 -4.69
N LEU A 68 3.13 19.25 -4.74
CA LEU A 68 2.70 17.86 -4.52
C LEU A 68 2.91 16.97 -5.76
N GLY A 69 3.21 17.57 -6.91
CA GLY A 69 3.38 16.87 -8.18
C GLY A 69 4.67 16.08 -8.30
N LYS A 70 5.72 16.50 -7.57
CA LYS A 70 7.06 15.92 -7.59
C LYS A 70 7.27 14.76 -6.60
N GLY A 71 6.29 14.48 -5.74
CA GLY A 71 6.43 13.48 -4.69
C GLY A 71 7.12 14.00 -3.43
N ARG A 72 6.99 13.27 -2.32
CA ARG A 72 7.69 13.56 -1.06
C ARG A 72 7.88 12.30 -0.24
N TYR A 73 8.95 12.27 0.53
CA TYR A 73 9.12 11.27 1.58
C TYR A 73 8.21 11.57 2.78
N LEU A 74 7.85 10.52 3.51
CA LEU A 74 7.24 10.68 4.83
C LEU A 74 8.31 11.10 5.85
N PRO A 75 7.96 11.98 6.80
CA PRO A 75 8.86 12.32 7.90
C PRO A 75 9.06 11.10 8.82
N SER A 76 10.22 10.99 9.46
CA SER A 76 10.58 9.84 10.33
C SER A 76 9.63 9.62 11.50
N TRP A 77 9.09 10.70 12.07
CA TRP A 77 8.13 10.65 13.18
C TRP A 77 6.76 10.08 12.79
N LEU A 78 6.47 9.96 11.48
CA LEU A 78 5.22 9.40 10.96
C LEU A 78 5.47 7.99 10.43
N LYS A 79 4.86 6.99 11.07
CA LYS A 79 4.81 5.63 10.54
C LYS A 79 3.41 5.35 10.00
N ILE A 80 3.35 5.02 8.71
CA ILE A 80 2.14 4.53 8.04
C ILE A 80 2.48 3.16 7.47
N THR A 81 1.67 2.15 7.77
CA THR A 81 1.85 0.80 7.23
C THR A 81 0.60 0.32 6.52
N ILE A 82 0.78 -0.50 5.48
CA ILE A 82 -0.28 -1.26 4.85
C ILE A 82 0.05 -2.74 4.97
N SER A 83 -0.92 -3.55 5.36
CA SER A 83 -0.75 -4.99 5.54
C SER A 83 -1.78 -5.75 4.74
N TYR A 84 -1.35 -6.86 4.14
CA TYR A 84 -2.23 -7.76 3.38
C TYR A 84 -2.18 -9.17 3.96
N GLN A 85 -3.35 -9.80 4.01
CA GLN A 85 -3.51 -11.20 4.40
C GLN A 85 -4.45 -11.89 3.42
N ARG A 86 -4.17 -13.16 3.12
CA ARG A 86 -5.05 -13.98 2.27
C ARG A 86 -6.24 -14.47 3.08
N ASN A 87 -7.39 -14.54 2.42
CA ASN A 87 -8.55 -15.23 2.95
C ASN A 87 -8.74 -16.52 2.14
N GLU A 88 -8.40 -17.66 2.74
CA GLU A 88 -8.47 -18.97 2.08
C GLU A 88 -9.91 -19.49 1.97
N SER A 89 -10.84 -18.95 2.77
CA SER A 89 -12.23 -19.40 2.82
C SER A 89 -13.09 -18.92 1.65
N LEU A 90 -12.53 -18.10 0.76
CA LEU A 90 -13.22 -17.53 -0.40
C LEU A 90 -12.31 -17.70 -1.63
N GLU A 91 -12.67 -18.63 -2.51
CA GLU A 91 -12.01 -18.86 -3.81
C GLU A 91 -12.86 -18.41 -5.01
N PRO A 92 -13.10 -17.10 -5.19
CA PRO A 92 -13.73 -16.61 -6.39
C PRO A 92 -12.79 -16.78 -7.59
N GLY A 93 -13.20 -17.55 -8.59
CA GLY A 93 -12.33 -17.95 -9.71
C GLY A 93 -11.65 -16.83 -10.51
N GLU A 94 -12.14 -15.58 -10.45
CA GLU A 94 -11.53 -14.45 -11.16
C GLU A 94 -10.56 -13.61 -10.33
N PHE A 95 -10.58 -13.71 -9.00
CA PHE A 95 -9.76 -12.88 -8.11
C PHE A 95 -9.39 -13.61 -6.82
N ILE A 96 -8.22 -13.30 -6.28
CA ILE A 96 -7.81 -13.79 -4.97
C ILE A 96 -8.41 -12.87 -3.90
N SER A 97 -9.06 -13.45 -2.90
CA SER A 97 -9.66 -12.71 -1.79
C SER A 97 -8.68 -12.55 -0.62
N GLY A 98 -8.92 -11.53 0.20
CA GLY A 98 -8.09 -11.26 1.36
C GLY A 98 -8.59 -10.11 2.19
N THR A 99 -7.72 -9.60 3.06
CA THR A 99 -7.94 -8.38 3.82
C THR A 99 -6.79 -7.41 3.64
N VAL A 100 -7.10 -6.12 3.79
CA VAL A 100 -6.13 -5.04 3.92
C VAL A 100 -6.31 -4.36 5.26
N SER A 101 -5.20 -3.94 5.86
CA SER A 101 -5.18 -3.04 7.01
C SER A 101 -4.22 -1.91 6.73
N ASN A 102 -4.68 -0.67 6.84
CA ASN A 102 -3.85 0.52 6.76
C ASN A 102 -3.79 1.18 8.14
N GLN A 103 -2.59 1.38 8.66
CA GLN A 103 -2.36 1.84 10.02
C GLN A 103 -1.50 3.10 10.04
N ILE A 104 -1.85 4.02 10.92
CA ILE A 104 -1.10 5.25 11.17
C ILE A 104 -0.71 5.28 12.64
N PHE A 105 0.57 5.51 12.90
CA PHE A 105 1.15 5.62 14.23
C PHE A 105 1.62 7.07 14.45
N LEU A 106 1.11 7.70 15.50
CA LEU A 106 1.43 9.04 15.94
C LEU A 106 1.68 9.02 17.46
N GLY A 107 2.94 8.82 17.85
CA GLY A 107 3.30 8.59 19.24
C GLY A 107 2.54 7.40 19.83
N ALA A 108 1.78 7.63 20.90
CA ALA A 108 0.99 6.60 21.57
C ALA A 108 -0.35 6.28 20.88
N VAL A 109 -0.73 7.05 19.85
CA VAL A 109 -1.99 6.87 19.11
C VAL A 109 -1.74 5.97 17.90
N LYS A 110 -2.53 4.92 17.78
CA LYS A 110 -2.61 4.10 16.57
C LYS A 110 -4.04 4.08 16.04
N LEU A 111 -4.19 4.51 14.80
CA LEU A 111 -5.42 4.46 14.02
C LEU A 111 -5.26 3.39 12.94
N SER A 112 -6.22 2.48 12.85
CA SER A 112 -6.24 1.40 11.86
C SER A 112 -7.56 1.40 11.12
N VAL A 113 -7.52 1.32 9.80
CA VAL A 113 -8.68 1.01 8.96
C VAL A 113 -8.44 -0.30 8.23
N SER A 114 -9.46 -1.14 8.13
CA SER A 114 -9.33 -2.44 7.48
C SER A 114 -10.59 -2.83 6.72
N GLY A 115 -10.46 -3.80 5.85
CA GLY A 115 -11.59 -4.39 5.14
C GLY A 115 -11.15 -5.37 4.05
N PRO A 116 -12.08 -5.81 3.19
CA PRO A 116 -11.84 -6.87 2.22
C PRO A 116 -11.02 -6.39 1.01
N VAL A 117 -10.36 -7.34 0.34
CA VAL A 117 -9.68 -7.10 -0.94
C VAL A 117 -10.07 -8.09 -2.03
N LYS A 118 -9.98 -7.64 -3.28
CA LYS A 118 -9.95 -8.49 -4.49
C LYS A 118 -8.64 -8.22 -5.21
N PHE A 119 -7.80 -9.23 -5.37
CA PHE A 119 -6.62 -9.13 -6.21
C PHE A 119 -6.86 -9.83 -7.54
N PHE A 120 -6.68 -9.13 -8.64
CA PHE A 120 -6.85 -9.63 -9.99
C PHE A 120 -5.46 -9.88 -10.61
N PRO A 121 -4.93 -11.13 -10.64
CA PRO A 121 -3.54 -11.38 -11.02
C PRO A 121 -3.21 -10.91 -12.44
N LYS A 122 -4.16 -11.06 -13.39
CA LYS A 122 -3.99 -10.67 -14.79
C LYS A 122 -3.74 -9.18 -14.99
N THR A 123 -4.38 -8.33 -14.17
CA THR A 123 -4.30 -6.86 -14.30
C THR A 123 -3.50 -6.22 -13.17
N ARG A 124 -3.11 -7.00 -12.15
CA ARG A 124 -2.40 -6.57 -10.94
C ARG A 124 -3.13 -5.46 -10.20
N LEU A 125 -4.45 -5.45 -10.36
CA LEU A 125 -5.34 -4.56 -9.64
C LEU A 125 -5.71 -5.21 -8.32
N LEU A 126 -5.49 -4.47 -7.23
CA LEU A 126 -6.01 -4.79 -5.92
C LEU A 126 -7.12 -3.82 -5.60
N ALA A 127 -8.37 -4.28 -5.70
CA ALA A 127 -9.52 -3.55 -5.21
C ALA A 127 -9.65 -3.75 -3.70
N PHE A 128 -10.08 -2.72 -3.00
CA PHE A 128 -10.28 -2.79 -1.55
C PHE A 128 -11.40 -1.86 -1.12
N ASP A 129 -11.93 -2.12 0.07
CA ASP A 129 -12.79 -1.20 0.78
C ASP A 129 -12.41 -1.18 2.26
N PHE A 130 -12.39 0.00 2.86
CA PHE A 130 -12.12 0.16 4.29
C PHE A 130 -13.47 0.25 5.00
N THR A 131 -13.86 -0.83 5.66
CA THR A 131 -15.18 -1.02 6.25
C THR A 131 -15.14 -0.95 7.77
N ARG A 132 -13.96 -1.11 8.37
CA ARG A 132 -13.73 -1.15 9.81
C ARG A 132 -12.70 -0.11 10.24
N LEU A 133 -12.88 0.39 11.46
CA LEU A 133 -12.01 1.35 12.11
C LEU A 133 -11.67 0.86 13.52
N ASN A 134 -10.41 0.98 13.88
CA ASN A 134 -9.92 0.75 15.23
C ASN A 134 -9.03 1.91 15.66
N LEU A 135 -9.29 2.43 16.87
CA LEU A 135 -8.49 3.48 17.50
C LEU A 135 -7.94 2.94 18.81
N THR A 136 -6.64 3.11 19.01
CA THR A 136 -5.95 2.72 20.24
C THR A 136 -5.08 3.87 20.75
N LEU A 137 -4.97 3.96 22.06
CA LEU A 137 -4.09 4.89 22.78
C LEU A 137 -3.34 4.08 23.85
N PHE A 138 -2.00 4.14 23.85
CA PHE A 138 -1.16 3.31 24.74
C PHE A 138 -1.53 1.82 24.67
N ASN A 139 -1.78 1.30 23.47
CA ASN A 139 -2.25 -0.07 23.20
C ASN A 139 -3.60 -0.45 23.82
N ARG A 140 -4.34 0.49 24.43
CA ARG A 140 -5.72 0.27 24.88
C ARG A 140 -6.69 0.65 23.76
N SER A 141 -7.65 -0.22 23.45
CA SER A 141 -8.68 0.09 22.44
C SER A 141 -9.63 1.14 22.98
N LEU A 142 -9.73 2.27 22.27
CA LEU A 142 -10.71 3.33 22.52
C LEU A 142 -11.95 3.15 21.64
N TYR A 143 -11.77 2.58 20.46
CA TYR A 143 -12.85 2.28 19.52
C TYR A 143 -12.49 1.06 18.67
N SER A 144 -13.49 0.23 18.39
CA SER A 144 -13.41 -0.85 17.41
C SER A 144 -14.79 -1.09 16.83
N GLY A 145 -14.97 -0.92 15.52
CA GLY A 145 -16.27 -1.09 14.90
C GLY A 145 -16.27 -0.83 13.39
N PHE A 146 -17.45 -0.93 12.78
CA PHE A 146 -17.63 -0.53 11.39
C PHE A 146 -17.54 0.98 11.24
N ILE A 147 -17.04 1.44 10.09
CA ILE A 147 -17.27 2.83 9.67
C ILE A 147 -18.73 3.00 9.23
N ARG A 148 -19.16 4.24 8.99
CA ARG A 148 -20.50 4.51 8.45
C ARG A 148 -20.73 3.68 7.18
N ASN A 149 -21.83 2.92 7.16
CA ASN A 149 -22.21 1.96 6.11
C ASN A 149 -21.21 0.80 5.86
N GLY A 150 -20.19 0.64 6.71
CA GLY A 150 -19.12 -0.35 6.52
C GLY A 150 -19.63 -1.79 6.48
N GLN A 151 -20.61 -2.13 7.31
CA GLN A 151 -21.18 -3.48 7.32
C GLN A 151 -21.90 -3.83 6.01
N VAL A 152 -22.71 -2.90 5.48
CA VAL A 152 -23.41 -3.07 4.21
C VAL A 152 -22.42 -3.12 3.05
N SER A 153 -21.39 -2.26 3.06
CA SER A 153 -20.36 -2.25 2.03
C SER A 153 -19.54 -3.54 2.01
N GLU A 154 -19.14 -4.05 3.18
CA GLU A 154 -18.40 -5.31 3.33
C GLU A 154 -19.20 -6.50 2.79
N ALA A 155 -20.50 -6.57 3.09
CA ALA A 155 -21.38 -7.63 2.60
C ALA A 155 -21.54 -7.62 1.07
N ASN A 156 -21.52 -6.44 0.45
CA ASN A 156 -21.71 -6.27 -0.99
C ASN A 156 -20.40 -6.27 -1.80
N PHE A 157 -19.27 -6.15 -1.13
CA PHE A 157 -17.96 -5.90 -1.74
C PHE A 157 -17.60 -6.93 -2.83
N TYR A 158 -17.89 -8.21 -2.60
CA TYR A 158 -17.54 -9.25 -3.55
C TYR A 158 -18.42 -9.27 -4.80
N GLN A 159 -19.66 -8.76 -4.75
CA GLN A 159 -20.52 -8.66 -5.94
C GLN A 159 -20.32 -7.35 -6.72
N GLU A 160 -19.72 -6.33 -6.12
CA GLU A 160 -19.48 -5.06 -6.80
C GLU A 160 -18.40 -5.11 -7.88
N SER A 161 -18.62 -4.36 -8.97
CA SER A 161 -17.62 -4.16 -10.02
C SER A 161 -16.46 -3.30 -9.53
N ILE A 162 -15.23 -3.68 -9.91
CA ILE A 162 -14.01 -2.92 -9.64
C ILE A 162 -14.08 -1.44 -10.08
N LYS A 163 -14.91 -1.12 -11.09
CA LYS A 163 -15.10 0.27 -11.56
C LYS A 163 -15.65 1.20 -10.48
N LYS A 164 -16.39 0.67 -9.50
CA LYS A 164 -16.95 1.42 -8.36
C LYS A 164 -16.04 1.40 -7.12
N GLN A 165 -15.09 0.47 -7.07
CA GLN A 165 -14.23 0.26 -5.91
C GLN A 165 -12.99 1.15 -5.93
N ALA A 166 -12.43 1.39 -4.74
CA ALA A 166 -11.07 1.89 -4.60
C ALA A 166 -10.10 0.77 -5.03
N PHE A 167 -8.98 1.15 -5.64
CA PHE A 167 -7.99 0.17 -6.06
C PHE A 167 -6.57 0.75 -6.08
N PHE A 168 -5.62 -0.17 -6.01
CA PHE A 168 -4.21 0.01 -6.35
C PHE A 168 -3.85 -0.81 -7.58
N ALA A 169 -3.17 -0.19 -8.54
CA ALA A 169 -2.54 -0.88 -9.66
C ALA A 169 -1.06 -1.08 -9.34
N TYR A 170 -0.69 -2.31 -8.98
CA TYR A 170 0.68 -2.65 -8.63
C TYR A 170 1.55 -2.80 -9.88
N PHE A 171 2.71 -2.17 -9.86
CA PHE A 171 3.68 -2.21 -10.96
C PHE A 171 5.11 -2.49 -10.51
N LEU A 172 5.35 -2.60 -9.20
CA LEU A 172 6.58 -3.10 -8.61
C LEU A 172 6.18 -3.92 -7.39
N ILE A 173 6.62 -5.18 -7.33
CA ILE A 173 6.50 -6.04 -6.17
C ILE A 173 7.79 -6.86 -6.14
N THR A 174 8.58 -6.68 -5.09
CA THR A 174 9.80 -7.44 -4.79
C THR A 174 9.69 -8.00 -3.37
N GLU A 175 10.68 -8.77 -2.93
CA GLU A 175 10.74 -9.26 -1.55
C GLU A 175 10.78 -8.13 -0.52
N THR A 176 11.29 -6.96 -0.90
CA THR A 176 11.60 -5.84 0.00
C THR A 176 10.77 -4.60 -0.26
N MET A 177 10.17 -4.44 -1.46
CA MET A 177 9.46 -3.22 -1.85
C MET A 177 8.20 -3.48 -2.68
N ILE A 178 7.21 -2.63 -2.52
CA ILE A 178 6.03 -2.57 -3.39
C ILE A 178 5.78 -1.13 -3.84
N ALA A 179 5.35 -0.95 -5.08
CA ALA A 179 4.87 0.33 -5.58
C ALA A 179 3.59 0.18 -6.39
N ALA A 180 2.68 1.13 -6.19
CA ALA A 180 1.38 1.11 -6.82
C ALA A 180 0.89 2.51 -7.19
N ARG A 181 0.01 2.54 -8.20
CA ARG A 181 -0.77 3.71 -8.56
C ARG A 181 -2.18 3.57 -8.01
N GLY A 182 -2.63 4.53 -7.21
CA GLY A 182 -4.01 4.59 -6.76
C GLY A 182 -4.95 5.11 -7.86
N ARG A 183 -6.25 4.88 -7.71
CA ARG A 183 -7.31 5.37 -8.63
C ARG A 183 -7.19 6.86 -8.98
N GLY A 184 -6.80 7.72 -8.02
CA GLY A 184 -6.61 9.16 -8.22
C GLY A 184 -5.35 9.54 -9.03
N GLY A 185 -4.57 8.56 -9.49
CA GLY A 185 -3.34 8.74 -10.24
C GLY A 185 -2.12 9.10 -9.40
N GLY A 186 -2.22 9.08 -8.07
CA GLY A 186 -1.04 9.17 -7.19
C GLY A 186 -0.26 7.87 -7.17
N LEU A 187 1.06 7.97 -7.11
CA LEU A 187 2.01 6.89 -6.86
C LEU A 187 2.38 6.82 -5.38
N ALA A 188 2.64 5.61 -4.91
CA ALA A 188 3.22 5.34 -3.60
C ALA A 188 4.24 4.20 -3.66
N LEU A 189 5.24 4.28 -2.80
CA LEU A 189 6.27 3.26 -2.57
C LEU A 189 6.24 2.87 -1.09
N TRP A 190 6.23 1.57 -0.86
CA TRP A 190 6.36 0.98 0.46
C TRP A 190 7.53 0.00 0.51
N VAL A 191 8.08 -0.19 1.70
CA VAL A 191 9.15 -1.14 2.01
C VAL A 191 8.64 -2.14 3.02
N LYS A 192 8.99 -3.40 2.87
CA LYS A 192 8.56 -4.45 3.80
C LYS A 192 9.08 -4.15 5.20
N GLU A 193 8.21 -4.26 6.20
CA GLU A 193 8.67 -4.23 7.58
C GLU A 193 9.37 -5.56 7.89
N VAL A 194 10.64 -5.48 8.23
CA VAL A 194 11.37 -6.61 8.80
C VAL A 194 10.89 -6.73 10.24
N SER A 195 10.26 -7.85 10.59
CA SER A 195 9.91 -8.13 11.98
C SER A 195 11.20 -8.16 12.82
N GLU A 196 11.25 -7.39 13.92
CA GLU A 196 12.42 -7.30 14.82
C GLU A 196 12.80 -8.64 15.49
N THR A 197 12.00 -9.69 15.30
CA THR A 197 12.20 -11.02 15.89
C THR A 197 13.48 -11.74 15.46
N LYS A 198 14.26 -11.23 14.49
CA LYS A 198 15.53 -11.87 14.04
C LYS A 198 16.82 -11.19 14.54
N LEU A 199 16.74 -10.11 15.33
CA LEU A 199 17.93 -9.42 15.86
C LEU A 199 18.33 -9.86 17.29
N ALA A 200 17.58 -10.78 17.91
CA ALA A 200 17.89 -11.32 19.24
C ALA A 200 18.60 -12.69 19.23
N GLU A 201 18.97 -13.21 18.06
CA GLU A 201 19.68 -14.50 17.91
C GLU A 201 21.08 -14.37 17.27
N LYS A 202 21.78 -13.28 17.55
CA LYS A 202 23.23 -13.19 17.27
C LYS A 202 23.99 -12.67 18.47
#